data_AF-A0A3D0P5R5-F1
#
_entry.id   AF-A0A3D0P5R5-F1
#
_cell.length_a   1.000
_cell.length_b   1.000
_cell.length_c   1.000
_cell.angle_alpha   90.00
_cell.angle_beta   90.00
_cell.angle_gamma   90.00
#
_symmetry.space_group_name_H-M   'P 1'
#
loop_
_entity.id
_entity.type
_entity.pdbx_description
1 polymer ?
#
loop_
_entity_poly.entity_id
_entity_poly.type
_entity_poly.pdbx_seq_one_letter_code
_entity_poly.pdbx_strand_id
1 'polypeptide(L)'
;LGLLAPWLVDNVLGIGSEYRGSAITALYIASGVIVVTLLNQLFGSILQGLHRFDLYSKLFNLSNFAVVAGNLALALWGFDLTALLAWNLGVLAVSAILNAIASKRLLSDVSLFSGINGTALKTVLFYTGGVVGYQLLGNVLLLFERGYITRVLGSDQLTYYVVAMAIGLYLHGFSTSLLLAIAPVTSEQTDDKARLKKLYDRSTKLIAMIVVFVTAVLLVSGGEFLTLWMGPEFAREAAAILKIHTITFALLSIGGIAWFMREGLGVPKHNLIVSGICFVITLSLMLATTACGNTGMALSRLAGFSVMFFSIFAFERWLFGKVDLAFWLRNSIKLLIAASLLALLLFVLLPMLPVGWPAYIASVACGGILYCGILWFSGYVDASERNAIFSAIRSISA
;
A
#
# COMPACT_ATOMS: atom_id res chain seq x y z
N LEU A 1 21.96 -13.67 2.17
CA LEU A 1 20.95 -14.67 2.58
C LEU A 1 21.49 -16.09 2.38
N GLY A 2 21.79 -16.52 1.16
CA GLY A 2 22.27 -17.88 0.88
C GLY A 2 23.49 -18.33 1.69
N LEU A 3 24.54 -17.51 1.79
CA LEU A 3 25.75 -17.83 2.57
C LEU A 3 25.48 -18.06 4.07
N LEU A 4 24.40 -17.48 4.60
CA LEU A 4 24.02 -17.62 6.01
C LEU A 4 22.91 -18.67 6.21
N ALA A 5 22.47 -19.35 5.16
CA ALA A 5 21.29 -20.22 5.21
C ALA A 5 21.40 -21.35 6.25
N PRO A 6 22.52 -22.11 6.34
CA PRO A 6 22.66 -23.14 7.38
C PRO A 6 22.62 -22.54 8.78
N TRP A 7 23.36 -21.45 9.01
CA TRP A 7 23.40 -20.77 10.31
C TRP A 7 22.04 -20.21 10.72
N LEU A 8 21.28 -19.62 9.79
CA LEU A 8 19.93 -19.10 10.04
C LEU A 8 18.95 -20.22 10.40
N VAL A 9 18.99 -21.33 9.67
CA VAL A 9 18.09 -22.48 9.91
C VAL A 9 18.38 -23.12 11.27
N ASP A 10 19.67 -23.28 11.61
CA ASP A 10 20.08 -24.00 12.81
C ASP A 10 20.00 -23.15 14.08
N ASN A 11 20.50 -21.92 14.03
CA ASN A 11 20.75 -21.12 15.24
C ASN A 11 19.74 -20.00 15.46
N VAL A 12 19.02 -19.58 14.43
CA VAL A 12 18.05 -18.48 14.54
C VAL A 12 16.61 -18.98 14.48
N LEU A 13 16.31 -19.83 13.49
CA LEU A 13 14.96 -20.35 13.27
C LEU A 13 14.66 -21.63 14.07
N GLY A 14 15.69 -22.38 14.46
CA GLY A 14 15.53 -23.59 15.28
C GLY A 14 14.72 -24.69 14.60
N ILE A 15 14.89 -24.87 13.28
CA ILE A 15 14.09 -25.80 12.49
C ILE A 15 14.51 -27.24 12.82
N GLY A 16 13.52 -28.12 13.05
CA GLY A 16 13.74 -29.54 13.33
C GLY A 16 14.57 -30.25 12.23
N SER A 17 15.36 -31.25 12.62
CA SER A 17 16.31 -31.94 11.75
C SER A 17 15.70 -32.53 10.48
N GLU A 18 14.41 -32.88 10.53
CA GLU A 18 13.64 -33.42 9.40
C GLU A 18 13.45 -32.42 8.26
N TYR A 19 13.25 -31.13 8.57
CA TYR A 19 12.98 -30.08 7.55
C TYR A 19 14.19 -29.22 7.23
N ARG A 20 15.32 -29.46 7.89
CA ARG A 20 16.56 -28.67 7.77
C ARG A 20 17.05 -28.57 6.32
N GLY A 21 17.12 -29.70 5.61
CA GLY A 21 17.60 -29.74 4.22
C GLY A 21 16.70 -28.94 3.27
N SER A 22 15.39 -29.10 3.40
CA SER A 22 14.40 -28.36 2.60
C SER A 22 14.42 -26.88 2.92
N ALA A 23 14.57 -26.49 4.19
CA ALA A 23 14.65 -25.10 4.61
C ALA A 23 15.91 -24.39 4.07
N ILE A 24 17.07 -25.05 4.10
CA ILE A 24 18.32 -24.51 3.54
C ILE A 24 18.17 -24.32 2.03
N THR A 25 17.64 -25.33 1.32
CA THR A 25 17.39 -25.25 -0.12
C THR A 25 16.42 -24.12 -0.47
N ALA A 26 15.34 -23.97 0.31
CA ALA A 26 14.39 -22.87 0.16
C ALA A 26 15.06 -21.49 0.32
N LEU A 27 16.00 -21.32 1.27
CA LEU A 27 16.75 -20.08 1.45
C LEU A 27 17.74 -19.79 0.30
N TYR A 28 18.32 -20.83 -0.32
CA TYR A 28 19.12 -20.65 -1.52
C TYR A 28 18.26 -20.17 -2.69
N ILE A 29 17.12 -20.82 -2.94
CA ILE A 29 16.19 -20.40 -3.99
C ILE A 29 15.68 -18.98 -3.73
N ALA A 30 15.30 -18.65 -2.50
CA ALA A 30 14.87 -17.31 -2.11
C ALA A 30 15.96 -16.25 -2.37
N SER A 31 17.23 -16.60 -2.18
CA SER A 31 18.35 -15.71 -2.51
C SER A 31 18.43 -15.41 -4.02
N GLY A 32 18.23 -16.43 -4.86
CA GLY A 32 18.12 -16.26 -6.30
C GLY A 32 16.91 -15.40 -6.69
N VAL A 33 15.75 -15.64 -6.06
CA VAL A 33 14.53 -14.87 -6.28
C VAL A 33 14.77 -13.39 -6.01
N ILE A 34 15.43 -13.04 -4.89
CA ILE A 34 15.74 -11.63 -4.57
C ILE A 34 16.53 -10.97 -5.70
N VAL A 35 17.59 -11.61 -6.20
CA VAL A 35 18.43 -11.05 -7.28
C VAL A 35 17.61 -10.85 -8.56
N VAL A 36 16.84 -11.86 -8.94
CA VAL A 36 16.04 -11.82 -10.17
C VAL A 36 14.91 -10.78 -10.06
N THR A 37 14.26 -10.67 -8.91
CA THR A 37 13.25 -9.65 -8.64
C THR A 37 13.82 -8.24 -8.77
N LEU A 38 15.04 -8.00 -8.26
CA LEU A 38 15.71 -6.70 -8.41
C LEU A 38 15.97 -6.35 -9.89
N LEU A 39 16.43 -7.32 -10.68
CA LEU A 39 16.59 -7.13 -12.13
C LEU A 39 15.26 -6.85 -12.82
N ASN A 40 14.22 -7.59 -12.46
CA ASN A 40 12.88 -7.41 -13.03
C ASN A 40 12.34 -6.00 -12.71
N GLN A 41 12.54 -5.54 -11.47
CA GLN A 41 12.13 -4.21 -11.04
C GLN A 41 12.93 -3.09 -11.72
N LEU A 42 14.23 -3.28 -11.94
CA LEU A 42 15.08 -2.34 -12.70
C LEU A 42 14.51 -2.11 -14.11
N PHE A 43 14.33 -3.19 -14.88
CA PHE A 43 13.84 -3.07 -16.26
C PHE A 43 12.36 -2.66 -16.32
N GLY A 44 11.52 -3.18 -15.42
CA GLY A 44 10.12 -2.77 -15.33
C GLY A 44 9.95 -1.28 -15.04
N SER A 45 10.84 -0.69 -14.23
CA SER A 45 10.82 0.74 -13.93
C SER A 45 11.18 1.60 -15.15
N ILE A 46 12.05 1.12 -16.05
CA ILE A 46 12.35 1.80 -17.31
C ILE A 46 11.08 1.91 -18.17
N LEU A 47 10.32 0.81 -18.31
CA LEU A 47 9.06 0.82 -19.07
C LEU A 47 8.05 1.84 -18.51
N GLN A 48 7.92 1.89 -17.18
CA GLN A 48 7.04 2.86 -16.51
C GLN A 48 7.53 4.29 -16.70
N GLY A 49 8.85 4.53 -16.60
CA GLY A 49 9.46 5.84 -16.85
C GLY A 49 9.27 6.32 -18.29
N LEU A 50 9.19 5.42 -19.26
CA LEU A 50 8.85 5.72 -20.66
C LEU A 50 7.34 5.75 -20.94
N HIS A 51 6.50 5.77 -19.90
CA HIS A 51 5.04 5.76 -19.97
C HIS A 51 4.42 4.54 -20.70
N ARG A 52 5.17 3.45 -20.86
CA ARG A 52 4.70 2.19 -21.45
C ARG A 52 4.06 1.26 -20.42
N PHE A 53 3.08 1.81 -19.68
CA PHE A 53 2.30 1.08 -18.69
C PHE A 53 1.52 -0.09 -19.29
N ASP A 54 1.17 -0.01 -20.57
CA ASP A 54 0.54 -1.08 -21.34
C ASP A 54 1.43 -2.34 -21.38
N LEU A 55 2.69 -2.17 -21.75
CA LEU A 55 3.65 -3.27 -21.88
C LEU A 55 4.07 -3.81 -20.52
N TYR A 56 4.33 -2.91 -19.57
CA TYR A 56 4.62 -3.28 -18.18
C TYR A 56 3.50 -4.16 -17.60
N SER A 57 2.24 -3.72 -17.73
CA SER A 57 1.10 -4.46 -17.18
C SER A 57 0.91 -5.83 -17.83
N LYS A 58 1.12 -5.94 -19.15
CA LYS A 58 1.07 -7.22 -19.87
C LYS A 58 2.12 -8.21 -19.34
N LEU A 59 3.38 -7.78 -19.22
CA LEU A 59 4.47 -8.62 -18.73
C LEU A 59 4.25 -9.02 -17.27
N PHE A 60 3.85 -8.08 -16.43
CA PHE A 60 3.56 -8.31 -15.01
C PHE A 60 2.42 -9.33 -14.84
N ASN A 61 1.29 -9.14 -15.53
CA ASN A 61 0.13 -10.02 -15.43
C ASN A 61 0.41 -11.41 -15.99
N LEU A 62 1.14 -11.52 -17.11
CA LEU A 62 1.54 -12.80 -17.67
C LEU A 62 2.43 -13.60 -16.71
N SER A 63 3.38 -12.91 -16.06
CA SER A 63 4.28 -13.53 -15.09
C SER A 63 3.52 -14.00 -13.85
N ASN A 64 2.61 -13.18 -13.32
CA ASN A 64 1.76 -13.57 -12.18
C ASN A 64 0.84 -14.74 -12.52
N PHE A 65 0.23 -14.72 -13.70
CA PHE A 65 -0.60 -15.83 -14.16
C PHE A 65 0.21 -17.13 -14.25
N ALA A 66 1.41 -17.09 -14.84
CA ALA A 66 2.29 -18.25 -14.94
C ALA A 66 2.74 -18.78 -13.56
N VAL A 67 3.04 -17.89 -12.60
CA VAL A 67 3.34 -18.27 -11.21
C VAL A 67 2.15 -19.00 -10.58
N VAL A 68 0.95 -18.42 -10.63
CA VAL A 68 -0.24 -18.99 -9.98
C VAL A 68 -0.66 -20.29 -10.64
N ALA A 69 -0.81 -20.30 -11.97
CA ALA A 69 -1.23 -21.48 -12.72
C ALA A 69 -0.22 -22.62 -12.60
N GLY A 70 1.08 -22.32 -12.68
CA GLY A 70 2.13 -23.33 -12.55
C GLY A 70 2.24 -23.89 -11.12
N ASN A 71 2.16 -23.05 -10.08
CA ASN A 71 2.11 -23.54 -8.70
C ASN A 71 0.89 -24.43 -8.45
N LEU A 72 -0.27 -24.06 -8.98
CA LEU A 72 -1.47 -24.89 -8.89
C LEU A 72 -1.27 -26.24 -9.58
N ALA A 73 -0.75 -26.26 -10.80
CA ALA A 73 -0.48 -27.50 -11.54
C ALA A 73 0.52 -28.40 -10.81
N LEU A 74 1.64 -27.84 -10.35
CA LEU A 74 2.66 -28.57 -9.59
C LEU A 74 2.11 -29.13 -8.27
N ALA A 75 1.31 -28.34 -7.54
CA ALA A 75 0.67 -28.80 -6.32
C ALA A 75 -0.33 -29.94 -6.57
N LEU A 76 -1.14 -29.84 -7.64
CA LEU A 76 -2.08 -30.90 -8.03
C LEU A 76 -1.38 -32.19 -8.46
N TRP A 77 -0.19 -32.10 -9.03
CA TRP A 77 0.66 -33.25 -9.35
C TRP A 77 1.47 -33.79 -8.16
N GLY A 78 1.29 -33.23 -6.96
CA GLY A 78 1.92 -33.71 -5.73
C GLY A 78 3.40 -33.35 -5.60
N PHE A 79 3.88 -32.33 -6.32
CA PHE A 79 5.25 -31.84 -6.14
C PHE A 79 5.43 -31.16 -4.78
N ASP A 80 6.67 -31.20 -4.30
CA ASP A 80 7.06 -30.63 -3.01
C ASP A 80 7.25 -29.10 -3.08
N LEU A 81 7.40 -28.47 -1.91
CA LEU A 81 7.62 -27.01 -1.80
C LEU A 81 8.83 -26.54 -2.62
N THR A 82 9.88 -27.36 -2.72
CA THR A 82 11.11 -27.02 -3.46
C THR A 82 10.82 -26.80 -4.94
N ALA A 83 10.04 -27.67 -5.56
CA ALA A 83 9.63 -27.55 -6.96
C ALA A 83 8.82 -26.26 -7.22
N LEU A 84 7.91 -25.91 -6.32
CA LEU A 84 7.11 -24.68 -6.41
C LEU A 84 8.02 -23.43 -6.33
N LEU A 85 8.98 -23.43 -5.41
CA LEU A 85 9.95 -22.33 -5.29
C LEU A 85 10.84 -22.21 -6.53
N ALA A 86 11.30 -23.34 -7.07
CA ALA A 86 12.12 -23.37 -8.28
C ALA A 86 11.33 -22.86 -9.51
N TRP A 87 10.05 -23.22 -9.62
CA TRP A 87 9.15 -22.70 -10.65
C TRP A 87 9.03 -21.17 -10.58
N ASN A 88 8.78 -20.63 -9.37
CA ASN A 88 8.68 -19.18 -9.16
C ASN A 88 9.95 -18.45 -9.62
N LEU A 89 11.13 -19.00 -9.28
CA LEU A 89 12.41 -18.45 -9.72
C LEU A 89 12.53 -18.48 -11.25
N GLY A 90 12.17 -19.59 -11.89
CA GLY A 90 12.21 -19.73 -13.34
C GLY A 90 11.32 -18.72 -14.07
N VAL A 91 10.06 -18.58 -13.64
CA VAL A 91 9.13 -17.59 -14.20
C VAL A 91 9.63 -16.17 -14.02
N LEU A 92 10.14 -15.82 -12.82
CA LEU A 92 10.72 -14.51 -12.57
C LEU A 92 11.95 -14.24 -13.45
N ALA A 93 12.79 -15.25 -13.70
CA ALA A 93 13.98 -15.11 -14.55
C ALA A 93 13.59 -14.83 -16.01
N VAL A 94 12.62 -15.58 -16.53
CA VAL A 94 12.06 -15.33 -17.88
C VAL A 94 11.44 -13.93 -17.95
N SER A 95 10.66 -13.54 -16.93
CA SER A 95 10.06 -12.21 -16.84
C SER A 95 11.11 -11.09 -16.85
N ALA A 96 12.19 -11.24 -16.09
CA ALA A 96 13.29 -10.27 -16.07
C ALA A 96 13.97 -10.15 -17.44
N ILE A 97 14.20 -11.27 -18.14
CA ILE A 97 14.75 -11.27 -19.51
C ILE A 97 13.81 -10.56 -20.49
N LEU A 98 12.51 -10.85 -20.44
CA LEU A 98 11.52 -10.21 -21.31
C LEU A 98 11.44 -8.70 -21.06
N ASN A 99 11.46 -8.27 -19.79
CA ASN A 99 11.51 -6.85 -19.44
C ASN A 99 12.82 -6.19 -19.91
N ALA A 100 13.96 -6.88 -19.82
CA ALA A 100 15.24 -6.40 -20.32
C ALA A 100 15.23 -6.19 -21.84
N ILE A 101 14.69 -7.17 -22.59
CA ILE A 101 14.54 -7.08 -24.05
C ILE A 101 13.61 -5.92 -24.41
N ALA A 102 12.46 -5.79 -23.76
CA ALA A 102 11.51 -4.71 -23.98
C ALA A 102 12.14 -3.33 -23.72
N SER A 103 12.85 -3.20 -22.60
CA SER A 103 13.53 -1.96 -22.22
C SER A 103 14.62 -1.59 -23.23
N LYS A 104 15.46 -2.55 -23.62
CA LYS A 104 16.53 -2.32 -24.60
C LYS A 104 16.00 -1.93 -25.98
N ARG A 105 14.88 -2.50 -26.42
CA ARG A 105 14.25 -2.13 -27.70
C ARG A 105 13.72 -0.70 -27.70
N LEU A 106 13.22 -0.21 -26.56
CA LEU A 106 12.73 1.15 -26.43
C LEU A 106 13.86 2.18 -26.23
N LEU A 107 15.01 1.74 -25.70
CA LEU A 107 16.22 2.54 -25.51
C LEU A 107 17.30 2.19 -26.55
N SER A 108 16.92 1.94 -27.81
CA SER A 108 17.83 1.43 -28.85
C SER A 108 19.13 2.23 -29.02
N ASP A 109 19.08 3.53 -28.70
CA ASP A 109 20.17 4.47 -28.91
C ASP A 109 21.07 4.64 -27.66
N VAL A 110 20.72 3.99 -26.54
CA VAL A 110 21.47 4.07 -25.29
C VAL A 110 22.17 2.75 -25.02
N SER A 111 23.51 2.77 -25.01
CA SER A 111 24.28 1.62 -24.54
C SER A 111 24.14 1.52 -23.01
N LEU A 112 23.68 0.38 -22.51
CA LEU A 112 23.35 0.16 -21.09
C LEU A 112 24.56 0.32 -20.13
N PHE A 113 25.78 0.32 -20.66
CA PHE A 113 27.02 0.30 -19.87
C PHE A 113 28.07 1.33 -20.28
N SER A 114 27.81 2.23 -21.25
CA SER A 114 28.79 3.26 -21.62
C SER A 114 28.63 4.53 -20.78
N GLY A 115 29.70 4.90 -20.07
CA GLY A 115 29.86 6.23 -19.47
C GLY A 115 29.17 6.38 -18.12
N ILE A 116 29.78 5.85 -17.06
CA ILE A 116 29.39 6.20 -15.68
C ILE A 116 29.77 7.67 -15.45
N ASN A 117 28.77 8.55 -15.53
CA ASN A 117 28.94 9.95 -15.15
C ASN A 117 28.85 10.05 -13.63
N GLY A 118 29.95 10.43 -12.97
CA GLY A 118 30.00 10.57 -11.50
C GLY A 118 28.92 11.50 -10.93
N THR A 119 28.54 12.54 -11.68
CA THR A 119 27.46 13.46 -11.29
C THR A 119 26.09 12.77 -11.35
N ALA A 120 25.82 12.01 -12.42
CA ALA A 120 24.58 11.25 -12.53
C ALA A 120 24.49 10.16 -11.47
N LEU A 121 25.59 9.45 -11.21
CA LEU A 121 25.68 8.44 -10.16
C LEU A 121 25.41 9.05 -8.77
N LYS A 122 26.00 10.21 -8.47
CA LYS A 122 25.76 10.92 -7.20
C LYS A 122 24.29 11.31 -7.05
N THR A 123 23.66 11.82 -8.11
CA THR A 123 22.23 12.17 -8.09
C THR A 123 21.35 10.96 -7.85
N VAL A 124 21.61 9.85 -8.56
CA VAL A 124 20.89 8.59 -8.36
C VAL A 124 21.09 8.06 -6.95
N LEU A 125 22.34 7.98 -6.45
CA LEU A 125 22.63 7.50 -5.11
C LEU A 125 21.97 8.33 -4.02
N PHE A 126 21.90 9.65 -4.18
CA PHE A 126 21.21 10.52 -3.21
C PHE A 126 19.70 10.26 -3.19
N TYR A 127 19.08 10.17 -4.37
CA TYR A 127 17.66 9.84 -4.51
C TYR A 127 17.37 8.44 -3.95
N THR A 128 18.10 7.42 -4.42
CA THR A 128 17.98 6.02 -4.00
C THR A 128 18.26 5.86 -2.51
N GLY A 129 19.19 6.60 -1.91
CA GLY A 129 19.45 6.56 -0.48
C GLY A 129 18.23 6.97 0.35
N GLY A 130 17.50 8.00 -0.08
CA GLY A 130 16.21 8.35 0.53
C GLY A 130 15.18 7.24 0.39
N VAL A 131 15.06 6.68 -0.83
CA VAL A 131 14.11 5.62 -1.15
C VAL A 131 14.36 4.34 -0.35
N VAL A 132 15.56 3.79 -0.46
CA VAL A 132 15.98 2.58 0.26
C VAL A 132 15.88 2.80 1.76
N GLY A 133 16.27 3.98 2.24
CA GLY A 133 16.19 4.32 3.67
C GLY A 133 14.77 4.19 4.22
N TYR A 134 13.78 4.82 3.60
CA TYR A 134 12.41 4.74 4.12
C TYR A 134 11.83 3.33 3.95
N GLN A 135 12.17 2.62 2.86
CA GLN A 135 11.69 1.25 2.62
C GLN A 135 12.23 0.31 3.68
N LEU A 136 13.51 0.47 4.04
CA LEU A 136 14.14 -0.30 5.10
C LEU A 136 13.44 -0.04 6.43
N LEU A 137 13.21 1.22 6.80
CA LEU A 137 12.50 1.57 8.04
C LEU A 137 11.09 0.97 8.09
N GLY A 138 10.33 1.04 6.98
CA GLY A 138 8.99 0.46 6.89
C GLY A 138 9.00 -1.06 7.04
N ASN A 139 9.93 -1.76 6.38
CA ASN A 139 10.06 -3.21 6.47
C ASN A 139 10.55 -3.66 7.85
N VAL A 140 11.53 -2.98 8.43
CA VAL A 140 12.02 -3.26 9.78
C VAL A 140 10.89 -3.08 10.79
N LEU A 141 10.09 -2.01 10.68
CA LEU A 141 8.95 -1.79 11.56
C LEU A 141 7.93 -2.93 11.48
N LEU A 142 7.58 -3.37 10.26
CA LEU A 142 6.62 -4.45 10.05
C LEU A 142 7.13 -5.80 10.57
N LEU A 143 8.40 -6.10 10.35
CA LEU A 143 9.03 -7.33 10.87
C LEU A 143 9.16 -7.29 12.39
N PHE A 144 9.56 -6.14 12.95
CA PHE A 144 9.63 -5.93 14.39
C PHE A 144 8.26 -6.13 15.02
N GLU A 145 7.22 -5.45 14.53
CA GLU A 145 5.87 -5.52 15.05
C GLU A 145 5.34 -6.95 15.10
N ARG A 146 5.50 -7.72 14.01
CA ARG A 146 5.07 -9.13 13.96
C ARG A 146 5.87 -10.00 14.91
N GLY A 147 7.20 -9.88 14.90
CA GLY A 147 8.06 -10.68 15.78
C GLY A 147 7.83 -10.35 17.25
N TYR A 148 7.62 -9.09 17.58
CA TYR A 148 7.40 -8.60 18.93
C TYR A 148 6.05 -9.05 19.48
N ILE A 149 4.96 -8.88 18.71
CA ILE A 149 3.62 -9.38 19.08
C ILE A 149 3.66 -10.89 19.30
N THR A 150 4.27 -11.65 18.38
CA THR A 150 4.39 -13.11 18.52
C THR A 150 5.11 -13.48 19.82
N ARG A 151 6.23 -12.81 20.12
CA ARG A 151 7.06 -13.10 21.28
C ARG A 151 6.38 -12.75 22.61
N VAL A 152 5.66 -11.63 22.67
CA VAL A 152 5.15 -11.08 23.93
C VAL A 152 3.69 -11.41 24.17
N LEU A 153 2.87 -11.42 23.12
CA LEU A 153 1.42 -11.63 23.20
C LEU A 153 0.98 -13.01 22.67
N GLY A 154 1.86 -13.72 21.96
CA GLY A 154 1.59 -15.05 21.40
C GLY A 154 1.09 -15.02 19.94
N SER A 155 1.07 -16.20 19.32
CA SER A 155 0.67 -16.39 17.92
C SER A 155 -0.80 -16.09 17.64
N ASP A 156 -1.67 -16.34 18.61
CA ASP A 156 -3.12 -16.12 18.46
C ASP A 156 -3.41 -14.62 18.38
N GLN A 157 -2.74 -13.84 19.23
CA GLN A 157 -2.82 -12.38 19.22
C GLN A 157 -2.25 -11.80 17.92
N LEU A 158 -1.16 -12.35 17.39
CA LEU A 158 -0.66 -11.96 16.07
C LEU A 158 -1.72 -12.17 14.98
N THR A 159 -2.48 -13.26 15.06
CA THR A 159 -3.51 -13.59 14.06
C THR A 159 -4.62 -12.54 14.04
N TYR A 160 -5.19 -12.18 15.20
CA TYR A 160 -6.18 -11.11 15.29
C TYR A 160 -5.64 -9.78 14.74
N TYR A 161 -4.39 -9.47 15.06
CA TYR A 161 -3.72 -8.25 14.63
C TYR A 161 -3.52 -8.18 13.11
N VAL A 162 -2.89 -9.19 12.53
CA VAL A 162 -2.48 -9.20 11.12
C VAL A 162 -3.69 -9.31 10.19
N VAL A 163 -4.72 -10.08 10.55
CA VAL A 163 -5.96 -10.18 9.75
C VAL A 163 -6.68 -8.83 9.71
N ALA A 164 -6.83 -8.15 10.85
CA ALA A 164 -7.40 -6.81 10.91
C ALA A 164 -6.56 -5.78 10.13
N MET A 165 -5.23 -5.87 10.25
CA MET A 165 -4.28 -5.02 9.53
C MET A 165 -4.36 -5.21 8.01
N ALA A 166 -4.59 -6.45 7.53
CA ALA A 166 -4.64 -6.77 6.11
C ALA A 166 -5.71 -5.98 5.36
N ILE A 167 -6.88 -5.76 5.98
CA ILE A 167 -7.96 -4.95 5.41
C ILE A 167 -7.49 -3.51 5.17
N GLY A 168 -6.79 -2.92 6.14
CA GLY A 168 -6.18 -1.60 6.01
C GLY A 168 -5.07 -1.54 4.95
N LEU A 169 -4.25 -2.59 4.86
CA LEU A 169 -3.24 -2.72 3.79
C LEU A 169 -3.88 -2.80 2.40
N TYR A 170 -5.00 -3.49 2.25
CA TYR A 170 -5.74 -3.53 0.98
C TYR A 170 -6.32 -2.17 0.60
N LEU A 171 -6.90 -1.45 1.58
CA LEU A 171 -7.35 -0.08 1.37
C LEU A 171 -6.19 0.82 0.90
N HIS A 172 -5.04 0.72 1.56
CA HIS A 172 -3.85 1.47 1.17
C HIS A 172 -3.34 1.07 -0.21
N GLY A 173 -3.18 -0.22 -0.48
CA GLY A 173 -2.75 -0.74 -1.78
C GLY A 173 -3.63 -0.26 -2.92
N PHE A 174 -4.96 -0.32 -2.73
CA PHE A 174 -5.93 0.23 -3.67
C PHE A 174 -5.74 1.73 -3.91
N SER A 175 -5.53 2.52 -2.85
CA SER A 175 -5.26 3.95 -3.03
C SER A 175 -3.95 4.22 -3.78
N THR A 176 -2.89 3.45 -3.49
CA THR A 176 -1.57 3.66 -4.10
C THR A 176 -1.56 3.33 -5.59
N SER A 177 -2.35 2.34 -6.03
CA SER A 177 -2.43 1.99 -7.44
C SER A 177 -2.99 3.14 -8.29
N LEU A 178 -3.91 3.93 -7.74
CA LEU A 178 -4.43 5.15 -8.36
C LEU A 178 -3.41 6.31 -8.37
N LEU A 179 -2.39 6.24 -7.52
CA LEU A 179 -1.38 7.29 -7.37
C LEU A 179 -0.06 7.02 -8.11
N LEU A 180 0.12 5.83 -8.71
CA LEU A 180 1.36 5.47 -9.40
C LEU A 180 1.75 6.45 -10.50
N ALA A 181 0.76 7.05 -11.18
CA ALA A 181 0.99 8.04 -12.23
C ALA A 181 1.38 9.43 -11.69
N ILE A 182 1.25 9.71 -10.39
CA ILE A 182 1.52 11.04 -9.84
C ILE A 182 3.01 11.38 -9.88
N ALA A 183 3.88 10.43 -9.54
CA ALA A 183 5.33 10.66 -9.57
C ALA A 183 5.84 11.06 -10.97
N PRO A 184 5.60 10.30 -12.07
CA PRO A 184 6.09 10.70 -13.39
C PRO A 184 5.48 12.02 -13.87
N VAL A 185 4.17 12.24 -13.66
CA VAL A 185 3.51 13.50 -14.04
C VAL A 185 4.07 14.70 -13.28
N THR A 186 4.47 14.49 -12.02
CA THR A 186 5.10 15.54 -11.19
C THR A 186 6.52 15.83 -11.67
N SER A 187 7.31 14.82 -12.03
CA SER A 187 8.67 15.00 -12.56
C SER A 187 8.71 15.86 -13.82
N GLU A 188 7.70 15.73 -14.70
CA GLU A 188 7.59 16.50 -15.94
C GLU A 188 7.12 17.95 -15.75
N GLN A 189 6.56 18.28 -14.59
CA GLN A 189 5.87 19.56 -14.33
C GLN A 189 6.53 20.36 -13.20
N THR A 190 7.80 20.09 -12.93
CA THR A 190 8.57 20.67 -11.81
C THR A 190 8.55 22.21 -11.79
N ASP A 191 8.49 22.86 -12.95
CA ASP A 191 8.51 24.33 -13.07
C ASP A 191 7.12 24.99 -12.95
N ASP A 192 6.02 24.25 -13.09
CA ASP A 192 4.65 24.79 -13.07
C ASP A 192 3.95 24.48 -11.74
N LYS A 193 4.22 25.31 -10.74
CA LYS A 193 3.62 25.19 -9.40
C LYS A 193 2.09 25.24 -9.41
N ALA A 194 1.48 25.97 -10.35
CA ALA A 194 0.02 26.08 -10.43
C ALA A 194 -0.60 24.76 -10.90
N ARG A 195 0.02 24.12 -11.90
CA ARG A 195 -0.39 22.80 -12.38
C ARG A 195 -0.14 21.71 -11.34
N LEU A 196 1.00 21.75 -10.64
CA LEU A 196 1.28 20.86 -9.51
C LEU A 196 0.25 21.00 -8.39
N LYS A 197 -0.17 22.22 -8.03
CA LYS A 197 -1.22 22.44 -7.02
C LYS A 197 -2.56 21.87 -7.48
N LYS A 198 -2.93 22.06 -8.74
CA LYS A 198 -4.16 21.51 -9.31
C LYS A 198 -4.16 19.98 -9.31
N LEU A 199 -3.02 19.35 -9.64
CA LEU A 199 -2.84 17.91 -9.55
C LEU A 199 -2.98 17.44 -8.10
N TYR A 200 -2.25 18.07 -7.18
CA TYR A 200 -2.28 17.79 -5.75
C TYR A 200 -3.70 17.83 -5.18
N ASP A 201 -4.44 18.92 -5.41
CA ASP A 201 -5.78 19.12 -4.88
C ASP A 201 -6.77 18.09 -5.42
N ARG A 202 -6.73 17.82 -6.73
CA ARG A 202 -7.64 16.86 -7.38
C ARG A 202 -7.37 15.43 -6.92
N SER A 203 -6.11 15.02 -6.89
CA SER A 203 -5.73 13.69 -6.42
C SER A 203 -6.06 13.50 -4.94
N THR A 204 -5.81 14.52 -4.12
CA THR A 204 -6.16 14.48 -2.68
C THR A 204 -7.67 14.36 -2.49
N LYS A 205 -8.49 15.13 -3.22
CA LYS A 205 -9.94 15.02 -3.16
C LYS A 205 -10.45 13.63 -3.57
N LEU A 206 -9.93 13.08 -4.66
CA LEU A 206 -10.34 11.77 -5.17
C LEU A 206 -10.02 10.66 -4.17
N ILE A 207 -8.78 10.62 -3.67
CA ILE A 207 -8.37 9.60 -2.69
C ILE A 207 -9.12 9.78 -1.37
N ALA A 208 -9.25 11.00 -0.85
CA ALA A 208 -9.98 11.25 0.38
C ALA A 208 -11.45 10.82 0.27
N MET A 209 -12.10 11.06 -0.88
CA MET A 209 -13.49 10.62 -1.11
C MET A 209 -13.63 9.10 -0.97
N ILE A 210 -12.74 8.33 -1.60
CA ILE A 210 -12.77 6.85 -1.58
C ILE A 210 -12.42 6.34 -0.18
N VAL A 211 -11.32 6.85 0.38
CA VAL A 211 -10.76 6.36 1.64
C VAL A 211 -11.70 6.65 2.81
N VAL A 212 -12.28 7.85 2.87
CA VAL A 212 -13.23 8.21 3.93
C VAL A 212 -14.50 7.37 3.86
N PHE A 213 -14.98 7.04 2.65
CA PHE A 213 -16.12 6.12 2.48
C PHE A 213 -15.83 4.75 3.13
N VAL A 214 -14.72 4.10 2.73
CA VAL A 214 -14.36 2.77 3.27
C VAL A 214 -14.12 2.84 4.77
N THR A 215 -13.46 3.91 5.24
CA THR A 215 -13.20 4.14 6.66
C THR A 215 -14.50 4.23 7.45
N ALA A 216 -15.46 5.03 6.98
CA ALA A 216 -16.73 5.22 7.67
C ALA A 216 -17.58 3.93 7.72
N VAL A 217 -17.57 3.13 6.64
CA VAL A 217 -18.19 1.79 6.65
C VAL A 217 -17.55 0.93 7.74
N LEU A 218 -16.23 0.73 7.72
CA LEU A 218 -15.55 -0.19 8.64
C LEU A 218 -15.55 0.29 10.10
N LEU A 219 -15.62 1.60 10.35
CA LEU A 219 -15.73 2.12 11.72
C LEU A 219 -17.07 1.78 12.38
N VAL A 220 -18.15 1.78 11.60
CA VAL A 220 -19.49 1.42 12.09
C VAL A 220 -19.69 -0.07 12.05
N SER A 221 -19.48 -0.70 10.88
CA SER A 221 -19.89 -2.07 10.60
C SER A 221 -18.75 -3.09 10.61
N GLY A 222 -17.56 -2.70 11.09
CA GLY A 222 -16.38 -3.57 11.08
C GLY A 222 -16.51 -4.83 11.94
N GLY A 223 -17.30 -4.77 13.02
CA GLY A 223 -17.58 -5.94 13.86
C GLY A 223 -18.47 -6.96 13.16
N GLU A 224 -19.53 -6.49 12.51
CA GLU A 224 -20.45 -7.29 11.69
C GLU A 224 -19.71 -7.88 10.49
N PHE A 225 -18.86 -7.09 9.83
CA PHE A 225 -18.00 -7.55 8.75
C PHE A 225 -17.11 -8.71 9.19
N LEU A 226 -16.39 -8.56 10.32
CA LEU A 226 -15.55 -9.63 10.86
C LEU A 226 -16.37 -10.83 11.32
N THR A 227 -17.58 -10.62 11.82
CA THR A 227 -18.47 -11.71 12.25
C THR A 227 -18.90 -12.55 11.03
N LEU A 228 -19.27 -11.90 9.93
CA LEU A 228 -19.64 -12.57 8.67
C LEU A 228 -18.45 -13.28 8.01
N TRP A 229 -17.24 -12.75 8.20
CA TRP A 229 -16.04 -13.29 7.55
C TRP A 229 -15.34 -14.37 8.36
N MET A 230 -15.04 -14.10 9.62
CA MET A 230 -14.19 -14.93 10.50
C MET A 230 -14.96 -15.56 11.67
N GLY A 231 -16.21 -15.18 11.87
CA GLY A 231 -17.04 -15.63 12.98
C GLY A 231 -17.04 -14.67 14.20
N PRO A 232 -18.03 -14.83 15.09
CA PRO A 232 -18.30 -13.88 16.17
C PRO A 232 -17.19 -13.80 17.23
N GLU A 233 -16.54 -14.93 17.56
CA GLU A 233 -15.45 -14.94 18.53
C GLU A 233 -14.22 -14.18 18.01
N PHE A 234 -13.90 -14.34 16.73
CA PHE A 234 -12.82 -13.58 16.09
C PHE A 234 -13.13 -12.08 16.05
N ALA A 235 -14.36 -11.73 15.69
CA ALA A 235 -14.81 -10.35 15.62
C ALA A 235 -14.70 -9.64 16.97
N ARG A 236 -14.97 -10.34 18.08
CA ARG A 236 -14.87 -9.79 19.44
C ARG A 236 -13.45 -9.30 19.76
N GLU A 237 -12.44 -10.08 19.37
CA GLU A 237 -11.03 -9.76 19.62
C GLU A 237 -10.48 -8.74 18.61
N ALA A 238 -10.90 -8.82 17.34
CA ALA A 238 -10.28 -8.07 16.25
C ALA A 238 -11.00 -6.77 15.86
N ALA A 239 -12.26 -6.54 16.26
CA ALA A 239 -13.04 -5.39 15.81
C ALA A 239 -12.42 -4.04 16.21
N ALA A 240 -11.94 -3.91 17.46
CA ALA A 240 -11.28 -2.68 17.90
C ALA A 240 -9.98 -2.42 17.12
N ILE A 241 -9.20 -3.49 16.89
CA ILE A 241 -7.94 -3.43 16.13
C ILE A 241 -8.20 -3.03 14.68
N LEU A 242 -9.23 -3.58 14.05
CA LEU A 242 -9.66 -3.24 12.69
C LEU A 242 -9.99 -1.75 12.58
N LYS A 243 -10.74 -1.19 13.53
CA LYS A 243 -11.09 0.24 13.52
C LYS A 243 -9.85 1.12 13.57
N ILE A 244 -8.90 0.81 14.47
CA ILE A 244 -7.65 1.56 14.61
C ILE A 244 -6.78 1.45 13.36
N HIS A 245 -6.62 0.24 12.80
CA HIS A 245 -5.88 0.06 11.55
C HIS A 245 -6.53 0.76 10.38
N THR A 246 -7.86 0.71 10.28
CA THR A 246 -8.59 1.41 9.22
C THR A 246 -8.25 2.90 9.24
N ILE A 247 -8.28 3.56 10.40
CA ILE A 247 -7.87 4.96 10.53
C ILE A 247 -6.40 5.14 10.15
N THR A 248 -5.52 4.27 10.65
CA THR A 248 -4.06 4.31 10.38
C THR A 248 -3.77 4.31 8.88
N PHE A 249 -4.34 3.36 8.14
CA PHE A 249 -4.12 3.24 6.71
C PHE A 249 -4.91 4.26 5.90
N ALA A 250 -6.03 4.77 6.41
CA ALA A 250 -6.73 5.90 5.80
C ALA A 250 -5.87 7.17 5.78
N LEU A 251 -5.25 7.50 6.92
CA LEU A 251 -4.31 8.62 7.03
C LEU A 251 -3.11 8.44 6.09
N LEU A 252 -2.56 7.21 6.03
CA LEU A 252 -1.46 6.89 5.11
C LEU A 252 -1.84 7.07 3.65
N SER A 253 -3.02 6.61 3.25
CA SER A 253 -3.53 6.71 1.88
C SER A 253 -3.71 8.17 1.44
N ILE A 254 -4.30 9.01 2.28
CA ILE A 254 -4.43 10.45 2.00
C ILE A 254 -3.06 11.12 1.96
N GLY A 255 -2.14 10.73 2.85
CA GLY A 255 -0.74 11.18 2.80
C GLY A 255 0.06 10.71 1.59
N GLY A 256 -0.42 9.68 0.89
CA GLY A 256 0.21 9.11 -0.30
C GLY A 256 0.43 10.13 -1.42
N ILE A 257 -0.45 11.11 -1.58
CA ILE A 257 -0.30 12.13 -2.65
C ILE A 257 0.97 12.95 -2.43
N ALA A 258 1.15 13.48 -1.22
CA ALA A 258 2.35 14.25 -0.86
C ALA A 258 3.61 13.37 -0.97
N TRP A 259 3.49 12.08 -0.63
CA TRP A 259 4.57 11.11 -0.77
C TRP A 259 5.02 10.94 -2.23
N PHE A 260 4.11 10.60 -3.14
CA PHE A 260 4.42 10.39 -4.56
C PHE A 260 4.87 11.68 -5.26
N MET A 261 4.35 12.84 -4.85
CA MET A 261 4.86 14.11 -5.37
C MET A 261 6.29 14.40 -4.90
N ARG A 262 6.66 14.07 -3.66
CA ARG A 262 8.06 14.20 -3.20
C ARG A 262 9.00 13.29 -3.98
N GLU A 263 8.55 12.10 -4.36
CA GLU A 263 9.28 11.21 -5.26
C GLU A 263 9.46 11.86 -6.65
N GLY A 264 8.38 12.35 -7.27
CA GLY A 264 8.46 13.02 -8.58
C GLY A 264 9.30 14.30 -8.58
N LEU A 265 9.32 15.04 -7.47
CA LEU A 265 10.16 16.24 -7.32
C LEU A 265 11.63 15.92 -7.00
N GLY A 266 12.02 14.64 -6.93
CA GLY A 266 13.39 14.24 -6.64
C GLY A 266 13.84 14.51 -5.21
N VAL A 267 12.92 14.61 -4.24
CA VAL A 267 13.20 14.88 -2.82
C VAL A 267 12.76 13.76 -1.86
N PRO A 268 13.07 12.47 -2.13
CA PRO A 268 12.68 11.34 -1.27
C PRO A 268 13.31 11.41 0.13
N LYS A 269 14.35 12.24 0.33
CA LYS A 269 14.94 12.50 1.66
C LYS A 269 13.89 12.98 2.68
N HIS A 270 12.87 13.73 2.24
CA HIS A 270 11.81 14.17 3.13
C HIS A 270 10.93 13.00 3.58
N ASN A 271 10.65 12.05 2.67
CA ASN A 271 9.97 10.79 3.00
C ASN A 271 10.78 10.00 4.03
N LEU A 272 12.11 9.88 3.84
CA LEU A 272 13.01 9.23 4.80
C LEU A 272 12.94 9.86 6.20
N ILE A 273 13.06 11.18 6.31
CA ILE A 273 13.03 11.86 7.62
C ILE A 273 11.69 11.60 8.32
N VAL A 274 10.58 11.76 7.60
CA VAL A 274 9.23 11.55 8.16
C VAL A 274 9.03 10.08 8.56
N SER A 275 9.49 9.13 7.76
CA SER A 275 9.48 7.70 8.10
C SER A 275 10.37 7.37 9.30
N GLY A 276 11.51 8.05 9.47
CA GLY A 276 12.37 7.92 10.64
C GLY A 276 11.67 8.39 11.92
N ILE A 277 11.01 9.54 11.88
CA ILE A 277 10.23 10.05 13.01
C ILE A 277 9.06 9.11 13.34
N CYS A 278 8.33 8.66 12.30
CA CYS A 278 7.26 7.66 12.43
C CYS A 278 7.78 6.37 13.08
N PHE A 279 8.94 5.86 12.63
CA PHE A 279 9.57 4.66 13.16
C PHE A 279 9.88 4.80 14.64
N VAL A 280 10.56 5.87 15.04
CA VAL A 280 10.95 6.12 16.44
C VAL A 280 9.72 6.22 17.35
N ILE A 281 8.71 7.00 16.94
CA ILE A 281 7.48 7.17 17.73
C ILE A 281 6.73 5.85 17.85
N THR A 282 6.53 5.15 16.72
CA THR A 282 5.79 3.88 16.72
C THR A 282 6.50 2.85 17.61
N LEU A 283 7.81 2.68 17.43
CA LEU A 283 8.59 1.70 18.17
C LEU A 283 8.60 2.00 19.67
N SER A 284 8.81 3.26 20.04
CA SER A 284 8.84 3.68 21.45
C SER A 284 7.48 3.46 22.11
N LEU A 285 6.39 3.79 21.43
CA LEU A 285 5.04 3.60 21.95
C LEU A 285 4.64 2.13 22.00
N MET A 286 5.06 1.29 21.04
CA MET A 286 4.80 -0.15 21.08
C MET A 286 5.42 -0.78 22.33
N LEU A 287 6.68 -0.44 22.63
CA LEU A 287 7.36 -0.90 23.83
C LEU A 287 6.66 -0.40 25.11
N ALA A 288 6.19 0.86 25.12
CA ALA A 288 5.51 1.43 26.28
C ALA A 288 4.08 0.91 26.50
N THR A 289 3.36 0.57 25.43
CA THR A 289 1.95 0.17 25.46
C THR A 289 1.75 -1.34 25.38
N THR A 290 2.81 -2.12 25.61
CA THR A 290 2.77 -3.59 25.56
C THR A 290 1.75 -4.17 26.55
N ALA A 291 1.57 -3.55 27.71
CA ALA A 291 0.56 -3.95 28.70
C ALA A 291 -0.89 -3.78 28.20
N CYS A 292 -1.11 -2.96 27.16
CA CYS A 292 -2.42 -2.75 26.54
C CYS A 292 -2.72 -3.75 25.41
N GLY A 293 -1.88 -4.79 25.26
CA GLY A 293 -2.05 -5.85 24.25
C GLY A 293 -2.06 -5.32 22.82
N ASN A 294 -2.81 -6.01 21.95
CA ASN A 294 -2.90 -5.68 20.52
C ASN A 294 -3.45 -4.27 20.25
N THR A 295 -4.37 -3.78 21.08
CA THR A 295 -4.92 -2.44 20.94
C THR A 295 -3.83 -1.38 21.17
N GLY A 296 -2.95 -1.59 22.15
CA GLY A 296 -1.76 -0.74 22.37
C GLY A 296 -0.84 -0.69 21.16
N MET A 297 -0.56 -1.85 20.55
CA MET A 297 0.26 -1.93 19.34
C MET A 297 -0.36 -1.17 18.17
N ALA A 298 -1.66 -1.35 17.96
CA ALA A 298 -2.40 -0.67 16.89
C ALA A 298 -2.42 0.85 17.10
N LEU A 299 -2.63 1.32 18.34
CA LEU A 299 -2.60 2.76 18.68
C LEU A 299 -1.21 3.37 18.50
N SER A 300 -0.16 2.63 18.85
CA SER A 300 1.22 3.05 18.64
C SER A 300 1.52 3.27 17.16
N ARG A 301 1.03 2.37 16.29
CA ARG A 301 1.12 2.52 14.83
C ARG A 301 0.33 3.72 14.33
N LEU A 302 -0.90 3.89 14.81
CA LEU A 302 -1.72 5.05 14.47
C LEU A 302 -1.01 6.36 14.82
N ALA A 303 -0.38 6.44 15.98
CA ALA A 303 0.35 7.63 16.42
C ALA A 303 1.52 7.96 15.48
N GLY A 304 2.36 6.98 15.13
CA GLY A 304 3.46 7.21 14.20
C GLY A 304 2.99 7.58 12.78
N PHE A 305 1.96 6.91 12.27
CA PHE A 305 1.43 7.17 10.93
C PHE A 305 0.67 8.50 10.86
N SER A 306 0.13 8.98 11.98
CA SER A 306 -0.43 10.32 12.09
C SER A 306 0.64 11.39 11.80
N VAL A 307 1.89 11.18 12.22
CA VAL A 307 3.01 12.08 11.87
C VAL A 307 3.23 12.11 10.37
N MET A 308 3.15 10.95 9.69
CA MET A 308 3.26 10.90 8.24
C MET A 308 2.15 11.71 7.56
N PHE A 309 0.92 11.64 8.07
CA PHE A 309 -0.19 12.46 7.60
C PHE A 309 0.05 13.96 7.84
N PHE A 310 0.41 14.37 9.07
CA PHE A 310 0.65 15.78 9.37
C PHE A 310 1.84 16.38 8.61
N SER A 311 2.79 15.55 8.14
CA SER A 311 3.88 15.98 7.26
C SER A 311 3.40 16.61 5.94
N ILE A 312 2.15 16.35 5.54
CA ILE A 312 1.51 16.99 4.38
C ILE A 312 1.56 18.51 4.49
N PHE A 313 1.24 19.08 5.65
CA PHE A 313 1.20 20.53 5.82
C PHE A 313 2.59 21.16 5.72
N ALA A 314 3.61 20.47 6.24
CA ALA A 314 5.01 20.87 6.06
C ALA A 314 5.41 20.84 4.57
N PHE A 315 4.96 19.82 3.84
CA PHE A 315 5.20 19.70 2.40
C PHE A 315 4.49 20.78 1.58
N GLU A 316 3.22 21.08 1.87
CA GLU A 316 2.49 22.17 1.22
C GLU A 316 3.18 23.52 1.42
N ARG A 317 3.61 23.81 2.66
CA ARG A 317 4.37 25.03 2.95
C ARG A 317 5.69 25.09 2.19
N TRP A 318 6.39 23.96 2.06
CA TRP A 318 7.64 23.88 1.32
C TRP A 318 7.44 24.07 -0.19
N LEU A 319 6.44 23.42 -0.80
CA LEU A 319 6.24 23.43 -2.25
C LEU A 319 5.48 24.69 -2.73
N PHE A 320 4.37 25.02 -2.07
CA PHE A 320 3.43 26.08 -2.46
C PHE A 320 3.62 27.37 -1.65
N GLY A 321 4.52 27.39 -0.67
CA GLY A 321 4.80 28.55 0.18
C GLY A 321 3.80 28.76 1.32
N LYS A 322 2.64 28.11 1.28
CA LYS A 322 1.57 28.19 2.29
C LYS A 322 0.77 26.89 2.37
N VAL A 323 0.15 26.69 3.53
CA VAL A 323 -0.84 25.62 3.74
C VAL A 323 -2.21 26.13 3.31
N ASP A 324 -2.93 25.36 2.51
CA ASP A 324 -4.27 25.73 2.05
C ASP A 324 -5.33 25.23 3.06
N LEU A 325 -5.37 25.84 4.24
CA LEU A 325 -6.29 25.43 5.31
C LEU A 325 -7.77 25.52 4.89
N ALA A 326 -8.11 26.47 4.01
CA ALA A 326 -9.46 26.61 3.48
C ALA A 326 -9.85 25.43 2.59
N PHE A 327 -8.92 24.92 1.77
CA PHE A 327 -9.11 23.67 1.03
C PHE A 327 -9.36 22.50 1.98
N TRP A 328 -8.53 22.29 2.99
CA TRP A 328 -8.68 21.18 3.94
C TRP A 328 -9.99 21.26 4.72
N LEU A 329 -10.27 22.39 5.38
CA LEU A 329 -11.48 22.55 6.18
C LEU A 329 -12.75 22.33 5.37
N ARG A 330 -12.86 22.97 4.19
CA ARG A 330 -14.05 22.86 3.33
C ARG A 330 -14.28 21.43 2.85
N ASN A 331 -13.22 20.74 2.42
CA ASN A 331 -13.36 19.37 1.91
C ASN A 331 -13.58 18.37 3.05
N SER A 332 -12.88 18.51 4.17
CA SER A 332 -13.05 17.67 5.35
C SER A 332 -14.45 17.80 5.94
N ILE A 333 -15.04 19.00 6.02
CA ILE A 333 -16.42 19.19 6.50
C ILE A 333 -17.41 18.45 5.60
N LYS A 334 -17.30 18.59 4.27
CA LYS A 334 -18.17 17.88 3.31
C LYS A 334 -18.06 16.36 3.45
N LEU A 335 -16.83 15.85 3.55
CA LEU A 335 -16.56 14.43 3.75
C LEU A 335 -17.09 13.93 5.10
N LEU A 336 -16.91 14.70 6.17
CA LEU A 336 -17.43 14.36 7.51
C LEU A 336 -18.95 14.31 7.54
N ILE A 337 -19.64 15.26 6.91
CA ILE A 337 -21.11 15.24 6.81
C ILE A 337 -21.57 13.99 6.04
N ALA A 338 -20.96 13.73 4.87
CA ALA A 338 -21.29 12.56 4.06
C ALA A 338 -21.03 11.24 4.82
N ALA A 339 -19.87 11.13 5.47
CA ALA A 339 -19.48 9.96 6.26
C ALA A 339 -20.37 9.76 7.50
N SER A 340 -20.78 10.84 8.16
CA SER A 340 -21.64 10.76 9.36
C SER A 340 -23.06 10.31 9.00
N LEU A 341 -23.61 10.79 7.88
CA LEU A 341 -24.93 10.36 7.41
C LEU A 341 -24.91 8.92 6.89
N LEU A 342 -23.84 8.51 6.20
CA LEU A 342 -23.57 7.12 5.86
C LEU A 342 -23.52 6.25 7.13
N ALA A 343 -22.71 6.65 8.12
CA ALA A 343 -22.53 5.93 9.36
C ALA A 343 -23.84 5.76 10.13
N LEU A 344 -24.64 6.84 10.21
CA LEU A 344 -25.96 6.81 10.82
C LEU A 344 -26.90 5.84 10.10
N LEU A 345 -26.90 5.85 8.76
CA LEU A 345 -27.71 4.92 7.98
C LEU A 345 -27.33 3.47 8.26
N LEU A 346 -26.04 3.15 8.25
CA LEU A 346 -25.57 1.79 8.54
C LEU A 346 -25.90 1.35 9.97
N PHE A 347 -25.73 2.24 10.94
CA PHE A 347 -26.05 1.98 12.33
C PHE A 347 -27.54 1.66 12.54
N VAL A 348 -28.43 2.27 11.75
CA VAL A 348 -29.88 2.00 11.81
C VAL A 348 -30.25 0.75 11.00
N LEU A 349 -29.72 0.57 9.79
CA LEU A 349 -30.13 -0.50 8.88
C LEU A 349 -29.62 -1.89 9.30
N LEU A 350 -28.35 -1.99 9.74
CA LEU A 350 -27.74 -3.29 9.99
C LEU A 350 -28.44 -4.10 11.10
N PRO A 351 -28.88 -3.51 12.23
CA PRO A 351 -29.64 -4.23 13.24
C PRO A 351 -31.05 -4.65 12.80
N MET A 352 -31.63 -3.97 11.80
CA MET A 352 -32.99 -4.26 11.32
C MET A 352 -33.03 -5.39 10.29
N LEU A 353 -31.88 -5.76 9.73
CA LEU A 353 -31.77 -6.76 8.68
C LEU A 353 -31.21 -8.08 9.21
N PRO A 354 -31.55 -9.22 8.59
CA PRO A 354 -30.96 -10.49 8.96
C PRO A 354 -29.45 -10.47 8.75
N VAL A 355 -28.71 -11.04 9.70
CA VAL A 355 -27.25 -11.16 9.61
C VAL A 355 -26.88 -12.01 8.40
N GLY A 356 -26.27 -11.40 7.39
CA GLY A 356 -25.84 -12.10 6.19
C GLY A 356 -25.17 -11.18 5.17
N TRP A 357 -24.37 -11.76 4.28
CA TRP A 357 -23.68 -11.03 3.21
C TRP A 357 -24.62 -10.19 2.33
N PRO A 358 -25.80 -10.67 1.90
CA PRO A 358 -26.69 -9.86 1.06
C PRO A 358 -27.18 -8.59 1.77
N ALA A 359 -27.59 -8.71 3.04
CA ALA A 359 -28.06 -7.58 3.84
C ALA A 359 -26.93 -6.56 4.09
N TYR A 360 -25.72 -7.05 4.40
CA TYR A 360 -24.55 -6.21 4.60
C TYR A 360 -24.19 -5.43 3.31
N ILE A 361 -24.10 -6.13 2.18
CA ILE A 361 -23.78 -5.53 0.89
C ILE A 361 -24.84 -4.50 0.48
N ALA A 362 -26.13 -4.83 0.63
CA ALA A 362 -27.22 -3.89 0.33
C ALA A 362 -27.16 -2.64 1.21
N SER A 363 -26.90 -2.79 2.51
CA SER A 363 -26.76 -1.66 3.44
C SER A 363 -25.60 -0.75 3.06
N VAL A 364 -24.43 -1.34 2.75
CA VAL A 364 -23.25 -0.60 2.29
C VAL A 364 -23.50 0.08 0.94
N ALA A 365 -24.23 -0.56 0.02
CA ALA A 365 -24.59 0.01 -1.28
C ALA A 365 -25.54 1.21 -1.12
N CYS A 366 -26.61 1.08 -0.33
CA CYS A 366 -27.51 2.19 0.01
C CYS A 366 -26.76 3.35 0.66
N GLY A 367 -25.85 3.03 1.58
CA GLY A 367 -24.96 4.00 2.19
C GLY A 367 -24.05 4.70 1.18
N GLY A 368 -23.45 3.95 0.25
CA GLY A 368 -22.62 4.48 -0.81
C GLY A 368 -23.37 5.44 -1.73
N ILE A 369 -24.61 5.13 -2.07
CA ILE A 369 -25.49 6.03 -2.85
C ILE A 369 -25.72 7.33 -2.08
N LEU A 370 -26.05 7.24 -0.79
CA LEU A 370 -26.25 8.42 0.07
C LEU A 370 -24.97 9.27 0.16
N TYR A 371 -23.83 8.64 0.43
CA TYR A 371 -22.53 9.29 0.54
C TYR A 371 -22.16 10.03 -0.75
N CYS A 372 -22.25 9.35 -1.90
CA CYS A 372 -21.98 9.94 -3.21
C CYS A 372 -22.96 11.06 -3.54
N GLY A 373 -24.25 10.90 -3.21
CA GLY A 373 -25.26 11.94 -3.38
C GLY A 373 -24.94 13.22 -2.60
N ILE A 374 -24.56 13.10 -1.33
CA ILE A 374 -24.17 14.25 -0.50
C ILE A 374 -22.93 14.96 -1.08
N LEU A 375 -21.92 14.21 -1.50
CA LEU A 375 -20.72 14.80 -2.12
C LEU A 375 -21.02 15.46 -3.47
N TRP A 376 -21.95 14.89 -4.23
CA TRP A 376 -22.44 15.49 -5.47
C TRP A 376 -23.10 16.83 -5.20
N PHE A 377 -24.13 16.88 -4.33
CA PHE A 377 -24.90 18.10 -4.10
C PHE A 377 -24.17 19.17 -3.26
N SER A 378 -23.23 18.78 -2.40
CA SER A 378 -22.39 19.72 -1.63
C SER A 378 -21.33 20.43 -2.49
N GLY A 379 -21.20 20.08 -3.76
CA GLY A 379 -20.17 20.63 -4.65
C GLY A 379 -18.76 20.19 -4.24
N TYR A 380 -18.62 18.99 -3.67
CA TYR A 380 -17.30 18.37 -3.50
C TYR A 380 -16.72 17.99 -4.87
N VAL A 381 -17.55 17.40 -5.73
CA VAL A 381 -17.21 17.13 -7.14
C VAL A 381 -17.53 18.36 -7.98
N ASP A 382 -16.51 19.02 -8.51
CA ASP A 382 -16.61 20.24 -9.31
C ASP A 382 -17.17 19.96 -10.72
N ALA A 383 -17.63 21.01 -11.43
CA ALA A 383 -18.23 20.84 -12.76
C ALA A 383 -17.27 20.19 -13.77
N SER A 384 -15.97 20.43 -13.65
CA SER A 384 -14.96 19.83 -14.54
C SER A 384 -14.78 18.34 -14.27
N GLU A 385 -14.79 17.93 -13.00
CA GLU A 385 -14.73 16.54 -12.55
C GLU A 385 -16.00 15.79 -12.96
N ARG A 386 -17.18 16.42 -12.83
CA ARG A 386 -18.45 15.84 -13.30
C ARG A 386 -18.43 15.60 -14.81
N ASN A 387 -17.97 16.58 -15.59
CA ASN A 387 -17.87 16.44 -17.03
C ASN A 387 -16.90 15.33 -17.44
N ALA A 388 -15.78 15.18 -16.74
CA ALA A 388 -14.84 14.08 -16.97
C ALA A 388 -15.48 12.71 -16.69
N ILE A 389 -16.25 12.57 -15.61
CA ILE A 389 -16.99 11.34 -15.29
C ILE A 389 -18.00 11.01 -16.40
N PHE A 390 -18.81 11.99 -16.84
CA PHE A 390 -19.78 11.77 -17.90
C PHE A 390 -19.12 11.42 -19.24
N SER A 391 -17.97 12.01 -19.57
CA SER A 391 -17.21 11.63 -20.77
C SER A 391 -16.69 10.19 -20.71
N ALA A 392 -16.19 9.75 -19.55
CA ALA A 392 -15.69 8.39 -19.37
C ALA A 392 -16.82 7.35 -19.46
N ILE A 393 -17.98 7.63 -18.88
CA ILE A 393 -19.17 6.76 -18.97
C ILE A 393 -19.61 6.63 -20.43
N ARG A 394 -19.67 7.76 -21.17
CA ARG A 394 -20.03 7.74 -22.60
C ARG A 394 -19.07 6.93 -23.45
N SER A 395 -17.77 6.93 -23.14
CA SER A 395 -16.77 6.13 -23.84
C SER A 395 -16.80 4.64 -23.52
N ILE A 396 -17.47 4.22 -22.43
CA ILE A 396 -17.66 2.80 -22.08
C ILE A 396 -18.97 2.26 -22.70
N SER A 397 -19.96 3.14 -22.88
CA SER A 397 -21.24 2.80 -23.53
C SER A 397 -21.21 2.84 -25.06
N ALA A 398 -20.10 3.30 -25.65
CA ALA A 398 -19.83 3.32 -27.10
C ALA A 398 -18.78 2.25 -27.41
#